data_AF-C5A4K0-F1
#
_entry.id   AF-C5A4K0-F1
#
_cell.length_a   1.000
_cell.length_b   1.000
_cell.length_c   1.000
_cell.angle_alpha   90.00
_cell.angle_beta   90.00
_cell.angle_gamma   90.00
#
_symmetry.space_group_name_H-M   'P 1'
#
loop_
_entity.id
_entity.type
_entity.pdbx_description
1 polymer ?
#
loop_
_entity_poly.entity_id
_entity_poly.type
_entity_poly.pdbx_seq_one_letter_code
_entity_poly.pdbx_strand_id
1 'polypeptide(L)'
;MMPTYRSSPSFSRVVVRLFAVVTLIFLLYYGYSTFNETDPLKERLYELGYPEKGYIVEDGKILWSDGHLTVIQGDYIENYPITAEQAYNIVLQYLASYNAKLKKYDYKLEPKKSSLTEKEKDGQLYWVFELKLKAGRDSMFAGFAWVNRKTGTVDIRGILG
;
A
#
# COMPACT_ATOMS: atom_id res chain seq x y z
N MET A 1 -22.41 -31.20 60.26
CA MET A 1 -21.92 -30.37 59.13
C MET A 1 -21.47 -31.30 58.02
N MET A 2 -22.16 -31.34 56.87
CA MET A 2 -21.66 -32.09 55.72
C MET A 2 -20.51 -31.31 55.06
N PRO A 3 -19.35 -31.94 54.79
CA PRO A 3 -18.31 -31.30 54.02
C PRO A 3 -18.77 -31.18 52.57
N THR A 4 -18.82 -29.95 52.05
CA THR A 4 -19.07 -29.70 50.64
C THR A 4 -17.81 -30.04 49.85
N TYR A 5 -17.82 -31.21 49.20
CA TYR A 5 -16.75 -31.62 48.30
C TYR A 5 -16.76 -30.71 47.06
N ARG A 6 -15.89 -29.69 47.04
CA ARG A 6 -15.64 -28.91 45.83
C ARG A 6 -14.77 -29.75 44.91
N SER A 7 -15.36 -30.24 43.82
CA SER A 7 -14.60 -30.92 42.77
C SER A 7 -13.56 -29.96 42.19
N SER A 8 -12.28 -30.28 42.38
CA SER A 8 -11.19 -29.58 41.70
C SER A 8 -11.34 -29.82 40.19
N PRO A 9 -11.37 -28.77 39.35
CA PRO A 9 -11.52 -28.94 37.92
C PRO A 9 -10.37 -29.80 37.36
N SER A 10 -10.68 -30.72 36.47
CA SER A 10 -9.65 -31.57 35.86
C SER A 10 -8.62 -30.72 35.15
N PHE A 11 -7.33 -31.07 35.29
CA PHE A 11 -6.22 -30.37 34.66
C PHE A 11 -6.45 -30.15 33.14
N SER A 12 -7.01 -31.16 32.46
CA SER A 12 -7.40 -31.06 31.05
C SER A 12 -8.43 -29.97 30.76
N ARG A 13 -9.43 -29.76 31.61
CA ARG A 13 -10.44 -28.70 31.45
C ARG A 13 -9.83 -27.31 31.65
N VAL A 14 -8.87 -27.20 32.57
CA VAL A 14 -8.14 -25.94 32.80
C VAL A 14 -7.28 -25.60 31.59
N VAL A 15 -6.53 -26.57 31.06
CA VAL A 15 -5.68 -26.39 29.87
C VAL A 15 -6.51 -26.03 28.63
N VAL A 16 -7.64 -26.71 28.39
CA VAL A 16 -8.52 -26.40 27.24
C VAL A 16 -9.13 -25.00 27.35
N ARG A 17 -9.54 -24.58 28.56
CA ARG A 17 -10.05 -23.22 28.78
C ARG A 17 -8.97 -22.16 28.55
N LEU A 18 -7.75 -22.39 29.05
CA LEU A 18 -6.60 -21.51 28.80
C LEU A 18 -6.28 -21.43 27.31
N PHE A 19 -6.24 -22.57 26.62
CA PHE A 19 -6.00 -22.61 25.18
C PHE A 19 -7.07 -21.84 24.40
N ALA A 20 -8.36 -22.02 24.75
CA ALA A 20 -9.45 -21.29 24.12
C ALA A 20 -9.35 -19.76 24.34
N VAL A 21 -9.03 -19.32 25.55
CA VAL A 21 -8.86 -17.90 25.88
C VAL A 21 -7.66 -17.30 25.13
N VAL A 22 -6.51 -17.97 25.13
CA VAL A 22 -5.31 -17.51 24.42
C VAL A 22 -5.56 -17.46 22.91
N THR A 23 -6.23 -18.48 22.36
CA THR A 23 -6.60 -18.52 20.93
C THR A 23 -7.54 -17.37 20.58
N LEU A 24 -8.54 -17.08 21.43
CA LEU A 24 -9.46 -15.96 21.21
C LEU A 24 -8.72 -14.61 21.22
N ILE A 25 -7.81 -14.41 22.18
CA ILE A 25 -6.97 -13.20 22.23
C ILE A 25 -6.10 -13.09 20.98
N PHE A 26 -5.49 -14.18 20.53
CA PHE A 26 -4.70 -14.22 19.31
C PHE A 26 -5.53 -13.90 18.07
N LEU A 27 -6.74 -14.46 17.95
CA LEU A 27 -7.64 -14.17 16.83
C LEU A 27 -8.12 -12.73 16.82
N LEU A 28 -8.44 -12.17 17.98
CA LEU A 28 -8.80 -10.75 18.12
C LEU A 28 -7.62 -9.84 17.78
N TYR A 29 -6.41 -10.18 18.25
CA TYR A 29 -5.19 -9.44 17.94
C TYR A 29 -4.82 -9.51 16.46
N TYR A 30 -4.86 -10.70 15.84
CA TYR A 30 -4.60 -10.85 14.41
C TYR A 30 -5.67 -10.18 13.56
N GLY A 31 -6.94 -10.32 13.93
CA GLY A 31 -8.04 -9.60 13.29
C GLY A 31 -7.81 -8.10 13.34
N TYR A 32 -7.56 -7.55 14.53
CA TYR A 32 -7.23 -6.13 14.70
C TYR A 32 -5.99 -5.72 13.90
N SER A 33 -4.86 -6.41 14.05
CA SER A 33 -3.60 -6.07 13.36
C SER A 33 -3.71 -6.14 11.84
N THR A 34 -4.47 -7.09 11.28
CA THR A 34 -4.63 -7.24 9.83
C THR A 34 -5.51 -6.13 9.23
N PHE A 35 -6.46 -5.60 10.01
CA PHE A 35 -7.35 -4.53 9.56
C PHE A 35 -6.92 -3.13 9.98
N ASN A 36 -6.01 -2.99 10.95
CA ASN A 36 -5.62 -1.69 11.52
C ASN A 36 -4.20 -1.23 11.19
N GLU A 37 -3.42 -1.98 10.40
CA GLU A 37 -2.31 -1.37 9.67
C GLU A 37 -2.89 -0.53 8.52
N THR A 38 -3.00 0.78 8.74
CA THR A 38 -3.39 1.74 7.70
C THR A 38 -2.33 1.69 6.60
N ASP A 39 -2.65 1.08 5.46
CA ASP A 39 -1.74 1.07 4.31
C ASP A 39 -1.51 2.51 3.85
N PRO A 40 -0.26 3.04 3.93
CA PRO A 40 0.02 4.44 3.60
C PRO A 40 -0.39 4.81 2.17
N LEU A 41 -0.50 3.81 1.28
CA LEU A 41 -0.96 4.02 -0.08
C LEU A 41 -2.48 4.25 -0.15
N LYS A 42 -3.27 3.51 0.65
CA LYS A 42 -4.73 3.67 0.72
C LYS A 42 -5.11 4.99 1.39
N GLU A 43 -4.42 5.34 2.48
CA GLU A 43 -4.59 6.65 3.12
C GLU A 43 -4.30 7.77 2.12
N ARG A 44 -3.21 7.64 1.35
CA ARG A 44 -2.85 8.64 0.35
C ARG A 44 -3.83 8.70 -0.83
N LEU A 45 -4.38 7.57 -1.27
CA LEU A 45 -5.47 7.56 -2.27
C LEU A 45 -6.71 8.29 -1.77
N TYR A 46 -7.11 8.05 -0.52
CA TYR A 46 -8.23 8.73 0.10
C TYR A 46 -8.01 10.25 0.15
N GLU A 47 -6.81 10.71 0.52
CA GLU A 47 -6.45 12.13 0.48
C GLU A 47 -6.48 12.75 -0.93
N LEU A 48 -6.31 11.92 -1.98
CA LEU A 48 -6.42 12.34 -3.39
C LEU A 48 -7.87 12.34 -3.90
N GLY A 49 -8.85 11.99 -3.06
CA GLY A 49 -10.27 11.99 -3.40
C GLY A 49 -10.82 10.62 -3.83
N TYR A 50 -10.03 9.55 -3.79
CA TYR A 50 -10.52 8.22 -4.11
C TYR A 50 -11.39 7.66 -2.97
N PRO A 51 -12.46 6.92 -3.28
CA PRO A 51 -13.33 6.35 -2.25
C PRO A 51 -12.66 5.16 -1.56
N GLU A 52 -13.01 4.92 -0.30
CA GLU A 52 -12.50 3.74 0.41
C GLU A 52 -12.97 2.42 -0.20
N LYS A 53 -14.15 2.41 -0.85
CA LYS A 53 -14.77 1.24 -1.46
C LYS A 53 -15.54 1.60 -2.73
N GLY A 54 -15.52 0.73 -3.72
CA GLY A 54 -16.32 0.86 -4.94
C GLY A 54 -15.77 1.96 -5.85
N TYR A 55 -16.63 2.88 -6.27
CA TYR A 55 -16.25 4.01 -7.11
C TYR A 55 -17.13 5.23 -6.81
N ILE A 56 -16.62 6.40 -7.18
CA ILE A 56 -17.41 7.64 -7.27
C ILE A 56 -17.32 8.21 -8.67
N VAL A 57 -18.32 8.99 -9.05
CA VAL A 57 -18.36 9.70 -10.33
C VAL A 57 -18.29 11.20 -10.05
N GLU A 58 -17.29 11.86 -10.59
CA GLU A 58 -17.02 13.28 -10.37
C GLU A 58 -16.46 13.90 -11.67
N ASP A 59 -17.06 14.98 -12.14
CA ASP A 59 -16.59 15.76 -13.31
C ASP A 59 -16.26 14.93 -14.56
N GLY A 60 -17.15 13.99 -14.91
CA GLY A 60 -16.94 13.10 -16.06
C GLY A 60 -15.84 12.06 -15.82
N LYS A 61 -15.40 11.84 -14.58
CA LYS A 61 -14.44 10.81 -14.21
C LYS A 61 -15.08 9.80 -13.28
N ILE A 62 -14.64 8.54 -13.38
CA ILE A 62 -14.94 7.48 -12.43
C ILE A 62 -13.65 7.18 -11.67
N LEU A 63 -13.66 7.47 -10.37
CA LEU A 63 -12.56 7.21 -9.44
C LEU A 63 -12.87 5.91 -8.69
N TRP A 64 -12.08 4.87 -8.93
CA TRP A 64 -12.26 3.57 -8.29
C TRP A 64 -11.40 3.46 -7.03
N SER A 65 -11.86 2.74 -6.01
CA SER A 65 -11.18 2.68 -4.71
C SER A 65 -9.74 2.15 -4.73
N ASP A 66 -9.36 1.44 -5.80
CA ASP A 66 -8.00 0.92 -6.01
C ASP A 66 -7.08 1.91 -6.74
N GLY A 67 -7.60 3.07 -7.18
CA GLY A 67 -6.88 4.04 -7.98
C GLY A 67 -7.01 3.81 -9.50
N HIS A 68 -7.85 2.90 -9.98
CA HIS A 68 -8.25 2.98 -11.39
C HIS A 68 -8.95 4.31 -11.66
N LEU A 69 -8.79 4.82 -12.88
CA LEU A 69 -9.48 6.02 -13.34
C LEU A 69 -10.09 5.76 -14.71
N THR A 70 -11.36 6.14 -14.86
CA THR A 70 -12.01 6.20 -16.17
C THR A 70 -12.41 7.64 -16.43
N VAL A 71 -12.06 8.19 -17.59
CA VAL A 71 -12.39 9.54 -18.01
C VAL A 71 -13.40 9.47 -19.15
N ILE A 72 -14.51 10.17 -19.02
CA ILE A 72 -15.62 10.22 -19.96
C ILE A 72 -15.66 11.63 -20.56
N GLN A 73 -15.48 11.72 -21.88
CA GLN A 73 -15.47 12.96 -22.65
C GLN A 73 -16.45 12.84 -23.81
N GLY A 74 -17.72 13.23 -23.58
CA GLY A 74 -18.80 13.01 -24.54
C GLY A 74 -18.98 11.51 -24.81
N ASP A 75 -18.84 11.10 -26.07
CA ASP A 75 -18.94 9.70 -26.50
C ASP A 75 -17.62 8.91 -26.34
N TYR A 76 -16.53 9.58 -25.94
CA TYR A 76 -15.23 8.96 -25.74
C TYR A 76 -15.02 8.53 -24.29
N ILE A 77 -14.62 7.26 -24.10
CA ILE A 77 -14.25 6.70 -22.80
C ILE A 77 -12.77 6.34 -22.84
N GLU A 78 -11.99 6.97 -21.96
CA GLU A 78 -10.59 6.62 -21.74
C GLU A 78 -10.41 5.91 -20.40
N ASN A 79 -9.71 4.78 -20.41
CA ASN A 79 -9.44 4.00 -19.20
C ASN A 79 -7.95 4.03 -18.83
N TYR A 80 -7.70 4.22 -17.54
CA TYR A 80 -6.39 4.24 -16.90
C TYR A 80 -6.34 3.11 -15.86
N PRO A 81 -6.00 1.88 -16.28
CA PRO A 81 -6.17 0.66 -15.50
C PRO A 81 -5.03 0.38 -14.51
N ILE A 82 -3.99 1.20 -14.44
CA ILE A 82 -2.89 0.94 -13.49
C ILE A 82 -3.27 1.52 -12.12
N THR A 83 -3.48 0.64 -11.14
CA THR A 83 -3.73 1.04 -9.74
C THR A 83 -2.50 1.70 -9.13
N ALA A 84 -2.69 2.42 -8.02
CA ALA A 84 -1.56 2.95 -7.27
C ALA A 84 -0.64 1.82 -6.75
N GLU A 85 -1.22 0.68 -6.35
CA GLU A 85 -0.46 -0.46 -5.82
C GLU A 85 0.36 -1.14 -6.93
N GLN A 86 -0.24 -1.33 -8.10
CA GLN A 86 0.46 -1.83 -9.28
C GLN A 86 1.58 -0.88 -9.68
N ALA A 87 1.33 0.43 -9.71
CA ALA A 87 2.35 1.43 -10.02
C ALA A 87 3.53 1.37 -9.03
N TYR A 88 3.25 1.24 -7.73
CA TYR A 88 4.29 1.08 -6.71
C TYR A 88 5.13 -0.18 -6.95
N ASN A 89 4.49 -1.32 -7.24
CA ASN A 89 5.17 -2.58 -7.53
C ASN A 89 5.99 -2.52 -8.83
N ILE A 90 5.48 -1.85 -9.86
CA ILE A 90 6.20 -1.58 -11.11
C ILE A 90 7.48 -0.79 -10.82
N VAL A 91 7.42 0.26 -9.99
CA VAL A 91 8.61 1.04 -9.61
C VAL A 91 9.60 0.19 -8.82
N LEU A 92 9.14 -0.64 -7.88
CA LEU A 92 10.03 -1.55 -7.15
C LEU A 92 10.77 -2.53 -8.10
N GLN A 93 10.04 -3.09 -9.06
CA GLN A 93 10.61 -3.99 -10.05
C GLN A 93 11.61 -3.26 -10.96
N TYR A 94 11.27 -2.04 -11.41
CA TYR A 94 12.16 -1.20 -12.20
C TYR A 94 13.48 -0.92 -11.45
N LEU A 95 13.40 -0.55 -10.18
CA LEU A 95 14.55 -0.24 -9.34
C LEU A 95 15.37 -1.46 -8.93
N ALA A 96 14.85 -2.69 -9.05
CA ALA A 96 15.53 -3.90 -8.59
C ALA A 96 16.93 -4.07 -9.22
N SER A 97 17.04 -3.81 -10.53
CA SER A 97 18.32 -3.91 -11.26
C SER A 97 19.33 -2.85 -10.82
N TYR A 98 18.88 -1.63 -10.54
CA TYR A 98 19.71 -0.53 -10.02
C TYR A 98 20.16 -0.83 -8.59
N ASN A 99 19.24 -1.29 -7.74
CA ASN A 99 19.52 -1.66 -6.36
C ASN A 99 20.51 -2.80 -6.24
N ALA A 100 20.50 -3.76 -7.17
CA ALA A 100 21.52 -4.81 -7.22
C ALA A 100 22.95 -4.24 -7.40
N LYS A 101 23.09 -3.14 -8.16
CA LYS A 101 24.38 -2.44 -8.34
C LYS A 101 24.73 -1.61 -7.11
N LEU A 102 23.76 -0.87 -6.57
CA LEU A 102 23.93 0.01 -5.40
C LEU A 102 24.25 -0.75 -4.11
N LYS A 103 23.83 -2.01 -4.01
CA LYS A 103 24.12 -2.89 -2.87
C LYS A 103 25.61 -3.00 -2.56
N LYS A 104 26.49 -2.89 -3.57
CA LYS A 104 27.95 -2.90 -3.37
C LYS A 104 28.46 -1.72 -2.54
N TYR A 105 27.70 -0.64 -2.50
CA TYR A 105 28.01 0.60 -1.79
C TYR A 105 27.11 0.81 -0.55
N ASP A 106 26.39 -0.23 -0.12
CA ASP A 106 25.39 -0.17 0.96
C ASP A 106 24.28 0.88 0.73
N TYR A 107 23.94 1.09 -0.55
CA TYR A 107 22.89 2.00 -0.97
C TYR A 107 21.67 1.29 -1.53
N LYS A 108 20.50 1.90 -1.36
CA LYS A 108 19.23 1.41 -1.91
C LYS A 108 18.29 2.56 -2.28
N LEU A 109 17.73 2.51 -3.47
CA LEU A 109 16.63 3.34 -3.90
C LEU A 109 15.29 2.70 -3.56
N GLU A 110 14.39 3.50 -3.01
CA GLU A 110 13.02 3.08 -2.72
C GLU A 110 12.00 4.19 -2.97
N PRO A 111 10.83 3.85 -3.52
CA PRO A 111 9.70 4.76 -3.59
C PRO A 111 9.02 4.91 -2.23
N LYS A 112 8.63 6.13 -1.88
CA LYS A 112 7.90 6.43 -0.65
C LYS A 112 6.39 6.36 -0.89
N LYS A 113 5.71 5.35 -0.33
CA LYS A 113 4.24 5.16 -0.50
C LYS A 113 3.41 6.41 -0.21
N SER A 114 3.66 7.06 0.92
CA SER A 114 2.91 8.25 1.35
C SER A 114 3.14 9.51 0.50
N SER A 115 4.08 9.47 -0.44
CA SER A 115 4.32 10.57 -1.38
C SER A 115 3.51 10.46 -2.67
N LEU A 116 2.70 9.42 -2.83
CA LEU A 116 1.88 9.19 -4.02
C LEU A 116 1.12 10.48 -4.39
N THR A 117 1.21 10.87 -5.65
CA THR A 117 0.47 12.00 -6.20
C THR A 117 0.13 11.73 -7.67
N GLU A 118 -0.84 12.47 -8.18
CA GLU A 118 -1.24 12.44 -9.58
C GLU A 118 -0.63 13.62 -10.32
N LYS A 119 -0.13 13.36 -11.53
CA LYS A 119 0.35 14.40 -12.43
C LYS A 119 -0.16 14.14 -13.83
N GLU A 120 -0.44 15.23 -14.53
CA GLU A 120 -0.71 15.22 -15.96
C GLU A 120 0.50 15.80 -16.70
N LYS A 121 0.90 15.14 -17.78
CA LYS A 121 1.92 15.64 -18.69
C LYS A 121 1.62 15.17 -20.11
N ASP A 122 1.65 16.08 -21.07
CA ASP A 122 1.45 15.78 -22.50
C ASP A 122 0.14 15.00 -22.76
N GLY A 123 -0.94 15.33 -22.03
CA GLY A 123 -2.24 14.66 -22.12
C GLY A 123 -2.26 13.22 -21.57
N GLN A 124 -1.23 12.82 -20.81
CA GLN A 124 -1.14 11.53 -20.15
C GLN A 124 -1.14 11.70 -18.63
N LEU A 125 -1.79 10.77 -17.94
CA LEU A 125 -1.88 10.77 -16.48
C LEU A 125 -0.86 9.80 -15.87
N TYR A 126 -0.26 10.24 -14.77
CA TYR A 126 0.82 9.54 -14.10
C TYR A 126 0.57 9.40 -12.61
N TRP A 127 0.93 8.23 -12.08
CA TRP A 127 1.23 8.08 -10.66
C TRP A 127 2.67 8.50 -10.41
N VAL A 128 2.90 9.34 -9.40
CA VAL A 128 4.23 9.84 -9.08
C VAL A 128 4.58 9.51 -7.64
N PHE A 129 5.77 8.92 -7.46
CA PHE A 129 6.34 8.60 -6.15
C PHE A 129 7.65 9.34 -5.96
N GLU A 130 7.86 9.92 -4.79
CA GLU A 130 9.18 10.38 -4.34
C GLU A 130 10.11 9.18 -4.15
N LEU A 131 11.32 9.27 -4.70
CA LEU A 131 12.39 8.29 -4.50
C LEU A 131 13.34 8.77 -3.41
N LYS A 132 13.62 7.88 -2.46
CA LYS A 132 14.66 8.07 -1.45
C LYS A 132 15.87 7.17 -1.75
N LEU A 133 17.06 7.72 -1.64
CA LEU A 133 18.30 6.96 -1.54
C LEU A 133 18.59 6.72 -0.06
N LYS A 134 18.57 5.46 0.35
CA LYS A 134 18.97 5.01 1.68
C LYS A 134 20.45 4.67 1.71
N ALA A 135 21.10 5.12 2.78
CA ALA A 135 22.49 4.87 3.13
C ALA A 135 22.55 4.51 4.62
N GLY A 136 22.50 3.22 4.95
CA GLY A 136 22.36 2.78 6.34
C GLY A 136 21.08 3.33 7.01
N ARG A 137 21.23 4.19 8.02
CA ARG A 137 20.10 4.83 8.74
C ARG A 137 19.64 6.14 8.10
N ASP A 138 20.45 6.72 7.24
CA ASP A 138 20.13 8.00 6.61
C ASP A 138 19.35 7.76 5.31
N SER A 139 18.48 8.72 5.00
CA SER A 139 17.75 8.73 3.73
C SER A 139 17.75 10.14 3.16
N MET A 140 18.08 10.25 1.87
CA MET A 140 18.06 11.51 1.14
C MET A 140 17.12 11.43 -0.06
N PHE A 141 16.59 12.58 -0.47
CA PHE A 141 15.80 12.69 -1.70
C PHE A 141 16.69 12.37 -2.91
N ALA A 142 16.19 11.55 -3.83
CA ALA A 142 16.90 11.13 -5.04
C ALA A 142 16.20 11.53 -6.33
N GLY A 143 14.88 11.76 -6.29
CA GLY A 143 14.09 12.11 -7.45
C GLY A 143 12.64 11.68 -7.33
N PHE A 144 11.97 11.56 -8.47
CA PHE A 144 10.60 11.10 -8.60
C PHE A 144 10.51 9.98 -9.63
N ALA A 145 9.74 8.95 -9.33
CA ALA A 145 9.33 7.91 -10.26
C ALA A 145 7.93 8.20 -10.78
N TRP A 146 7.81 8.40 -12.08
CA TRP A 146 6.56 8.64 -12.79
C TRP A 146 6.15 7.35 -13.48
N VAL A 147 4.93 6.88 -13.22
CA VAL A 147 4.36 5.69 -13.83
C VAL A 147 3.15 6.09 -14.66
N ASN A 148 3.21 5.90 -15.97
CA ASN A 148 2.06 6.18 -16.83
C ASN A 148 0.89 5.27 -16.44
N ARG A 149 -0.27 5.87 -16.17
CA ARG A 149 -1.45 5.13 -15.65
C ARG A 149 -2.15 4.26 -16.68
N LYS A 150 -1.79 4.42 -17.96
CA LYS A 150 -2.32 3.65 -19.09
C LYS A 150 -1.40 2.51 -19.49
N THR A 151 -0.10 2.76 -19.59
CA THR A 151 0.89 1.80 -20.09
C THR A 151 1.75 1.13 -19.02
N GLY A 152 1.80 1.69 -17.81
CA GLY A 152 2.73 1.25 -16.76
C GLY A 152 4.20 1.63 -17.03
N THR A 153 4.48 2.43 -18.06
CA THR A 153 5.85 2.87 -18.37
C THR A 153 6.40 3.75 -17.24
N VAL A 154 7.64 3.48 -16.83
CA VAL A 154 8.33 4.22 -15.76
C VAL A 154 9.29 5.24 -16.36
N ASP A 155 9.23 6.48 -15.86
CA ASP A 155 10.15 7.59 -16.13
C ASP A 155 10.71 8.10 -14.79
N ILE A 156 12.03 8.12 -14.63
CA ILE A 156 12.70 8.62 -13.42
C ILE A 156 13.23 10.01 -13.69
N ARG A 157 12.89 10.96 -12.81
CA ARG A 157 13.38 12.35 -12.90
C ARG A 157 14.04 12.77 -11.61
N GLY A 158 15.26 13.30 -11.66
CA GLY A 158 15.91 13.84 -10.46
C GLY A 158 17.43 13.74 -10.50
N ILE A 159 18.04 13.58 -9.33
CA ILE A 159 19.52 13.57 -9.21
C ILE A 159 20.13 12.35 -9.93
N LEU A 160 19.31 11.34 -10.20
CA LEU A 160 19.69 10.10 -10.87
C LEU A 160 19.23 10.02 -12.35
N GLY A 161 18.66 11.11 -12.89
CA GLY A 161 18.15 11.20 -14.26
C GLY A 161 18.00 12.65 -14.71
#